data_AF-A0A922JB30-F1
#
_entry.id   AF-A0A922JB30-F1
#
_cell.length_a   1.000
_cell.length_b   1.000
_cell.length_c   1.000
_cell.angle_alpha   90.00
_cell.angle_beta   90.00
_cell.angle_gamma   90.00
#
_symmetry.space_group_name_H-M   'P 1'
#
loop_
_entity.id
_entity.type
_entity.pdbx_description
1 polymer ?
#
loop_
_entity_poly.entity_id
_entity_poly.type
_entity_poly.pdbx_seq_one_letter_code
_entity_poly.pdbx_strand_id
1 'polypeptide(L)'
;MSEPNEIRSAPLTPRPRSAAPTPPVVLTPPVSCPPSQFHSPSLSRSPLLHGEHAGAAGVPRNKTPKTPRTPRTPLRLSLTPRFITPLGSPMRKALRMTKLDPQDAWLPITESRNGNQYYAAFHTLCSGIGVQALVLPVAFTILGWTWGIIGLTLAFIWQLYTLWVLVQLHESTETGMRYSRYQQLSCVTFGEKLGMWLAMFPIMYLSGGTCMALIIIGGSTTKQFYQIVCGPTCSQPLTTVEWYLVFTCAAVLLSQLPNLNSIAGVSLIGAVTAVAYCTLIWVVSVAEGRLSGVSYDPVRGNTEIKHSFGVLNALGIIAFAFRGHNLILEIQATMPSDEKHPSSVPMWKGVRVSYTIIAACLFPLAVGGYWAYGQLIPEMECFQHSMHSIHEMCHGRC
;
A
#
# COMPACT_ATOMS: atom_id res chain seq x y z
N MET A 1 -38.49 -30.36 61.27
CA MET A 1 -38.81 -31.27 60.15
C MET A 1 -37.52 -31.52 59.37
N SER A 2 -37.50 -32.52 58.49
CA SER A 2 -36.30 -33.26 58.03
C SER A 2 -35.16 -32.44 57.43
N GLU A 3 -33.95 -32.98 57.62
CA GLU A 3 -32.66 -32.57 57.07
C GLU A 3 -32.44 -32.95 55.58
N PRO A 4 -31.31 -32.54 54.94
CA PRO A 4 -31.13 -32.53 53.48
C PRO A 4 -30.33 -33.71 52.89
N ASN A 5 -30.28 -33.78 51.54
CA ASN A 5 -29.34 -34.58 50.73
C ASN A 5 -29.47 -34.17 49.23
N GLU A 6 -28.57 -34.42 48.26
CA GLU A 6 -27.16 -34.88 48.27
C GLU A 6 -26.45 -34.42 46.94
N ILE A 7 -25.31 -35.02 46.56
CA ILE A 7 -24.36 -34.50 45.55
C ILE A 7 -24.18 -35.46 44.34
N ARG A 8 -24.02 -34.88 43.13
CA ARG A 8 -23.52 -35.49 41.86
C ARG A 8 -24.26 -36.69 41.25
N SER A 9 -24.51 -36.61 39.93
CA SER A 9 -23.73 -37.33 38.90
C SER A 9 -24.18 -36.98 37.47
N ALA A 10 -23.34 -37.24 36.46
CA ALA A 10 -23.63 -36.98 35.05
C ALA A 10 -23.35 -38.22 34.16
N PRO A 11 -24.21 -38.57 33.18
CA PRO A 11 -23.98 -39.70 32.28
C PRO A 11 -23.66 -39.31 30.81
N LEU A 12 -22.44 -39.67 30.42
CA LEU A 12 -21.90 -40.15 29.13
C LEU A 12 -22.77 -40.20 27.84
N THR A 13 -22.10 -39.94 26.72
CA THR A 13 -22.56 -40.08 25.31
C THR A 13 -22.56 -41.54 24.78
N PRO A 14 -23.46 -41.90 23.84
CA PRO A 14 -23.42 -43.20 23.13
C PRO A 14 -23.08 -43.13 21.62
N ARG A 15 -22.20 -44.04 21.17
CA ARG A 15 -21.98 -44.51 19.76
C ARG A 15 -21.13 -45.80 19.83
N PRO A 16 -21.05 -46.68 18.80
CA PRO A 16 -21.79 -46.74 17.53
C PRO A 16 -22.41 -48.14 17.24
N ARG A 17 -22.91 -48.36 16.01
CA ARG A 17 -23.09 -49.70 15.39
C ARG A 17 -22.66 -49.66 13.91
N SER A 18 -22.40 -50.83 13.33
CA SER A 18 -22.02 -51.10 11.93
C SER A 18 -22.40 -52.57 11.62
N ALA A 19 -22.55 -53.08 10.40
CA ALA A 19 -22.36 -52.54 9.04
C ALA A 19 -23.65 -52.85 8.20
N ALA A 20 -23.74 -53.06 6.87
CA ALA A 20 -22.76 -53.20 5.77
C ALA A 20 -23.29 -52.55 4.44
N PRO A 21 -23.37 -53.17 3.23
CA PRO A 21 -22.61 -52.57 2.11
C PRO A 21 -23.33 -52.36 0.75
N THR A 22 -22.90 -51.32 0.01
CA THR A 22 -22.90 -51.19 -1.48
C THR A 22 -24.27 -51.08 -2.19
N PRO A 23 -24.41 -50.38 -3.35
CA PRO A 23 -23.54 -50.35 -4.55
C PRO A 23 -22.87 -48.97 -4.85
N PRO A 24 -21.98 -48.86 -5.87
CA PRO A 24 -21.17 -47.65 -6.09
C PRO A 24 -21.86 -46.58 -6.96
N VAL A 25 -21.52 -45.32 -6.70
CA VAL A 25 -21.81 -44.16 -7.57
C VAL A 25 -20.51 -43.73 -8.26
N VAL A 26 -20.56 -43.48 -9.57
CA VAL A 26 -19.41 -43.11 -10.40
C VAL A 26 -18.99 -41.66 -10.12
N LEU A 27 -17.69 -41.44 -9.92
CA LEU A 27 -17.11 -40.11 -9.83
C LEU A 27 -17.14 -39.39 -11.19
N THR A 28 -17.85 -38.28 -11.28
CA THR A 28 -17.70 -37.30 -12.36
C THR A 28 -16.84 -36.13 -11.88
N PRO A 29 -15.76 -35.75 -12.59
CA PRO A 29 -14.93 -34.61 -12.20
C PRO A 29 -15.65 -33.27 -12.48
N PRO A 30 -15.38 -32.21 -11.71
CA PRO A 30 -15.90 -30.88 -12.01
C PRO A 30 -15.29 -30.37 -13.32
N VAL A 31 -16.14 -29.96 -14.27
CA VAL A 31 -15.71 -29.35 -15.53
C VAL A 31 -15.14 -27.96 -15.25
N SER A 32 -13.82 -27.80 -15.41
CA SER A 32 -13.16 -26.50 -15.35
C SER A 32 -13.41 -25.70 -16.62
N CYS A 33 -14.22 -24.65 -16.53
CA CYS A 33 -14.36 -23.68 -17.62
C CYS A 33 -13.00 -23.00 -17.89
N PRO A 34 -12.52 -22.94 -19.13
CA PRO A 34 -11.32 -22.18 -19.46
C PRO A 34 -11.58 -20.67 -19.30
N PRO A 35 -10.59 -19.87 -18.90
CA PRO A 35 -10.74 -18.41 -18.84
C PRO A 35 -10.96 -17.85 -20.25
N SER A 36 -12.00 -17.02 -20.41
CA SER A 36 -12.36 -16.40 -21.68
C SER A 36 -11.32 -15.35 -22.10
N GLN A 37 -10.42 -15.75 -23.00
CA GLN A 37 -9.47 -14.83 -23.64
C GLN A 37 -10.20 -13.89 -24.59
N PHE A 38 -10.66 -12.74 -24.07
CA PHE A 38 -11.13 -11.61 -24.89
C PHE A 38 -9.95 -10.95 -25.61
N HIS A 39 -9.49 -11.60 -26.69
CA HIS A 39 -8.61 -10.95 -27.66
C HIS A 39 -9.41 -9.91 -28.46
N SER A 40 -8.92 -8.68 -28.47
CA SER A 40 -9.24 -7.68 -29.50
C SER A 40 -7.99 -6.82 -29.77
N PRO A 41 -7.67 -6.50 -31.03
CA PRO A 41 -6.32 -6.10 -31.39
C PRO A 41 -6.09 -4.59 -31.36
N SER A 42 -4.96 -4.15 -30.80
CA SER A 42 -4.36 -2.85 -31.15
C SER A 42 -2.84 -2.93 -31.31
N LEU A 43 -2.45 -2.91 -32.58
CA LEU A 43 -1.16 -2.58 -33.19
C LEU A 43 -0.14 -1.84 -32.28
N SER A 44 1.04 -2.43 -32.06
CA SER A 44 2.28 -1.88 -32.64
C SER A 44 3.50 -2.83 -32.62
N ARG A 45 4.02 -3.10 -33.82
CA ARG A 45 5.40 -3.47 -34.22
C ARG A 45 6.36 -4.14 -33.20
N SER A 46 6.75 -5.37 -33.54
CA SER A 46 8.15 -5.84 -33.46
C SER A 46 8.64 -6.18 -34.89
N PRO A 47 9.89 -5.85 -35.28
CA PRO A 47 10.39 -6.11 -36.63
C PRO A 47 10.99 -7.52 -36.75
N LEU A 48 10.45 -8.33 -37.66
CA LEU A 48 11.14 -9.52 -38.20
C LEU A 48 11.68 -9.17 -39.58
N LEU A 49 12.97 -9.47 -39.81
CA LEU A 49 13.59 -9.36 -41.12
C LEU A 49 13.24 -10.60 -41.95
N HIS A 50 12.59 -10.38 -43.09
CA HIS A 50 12.53 -11.36 -44.18
C HIS A 50 13.42 -10.87 -45.33
N GLY A 51 14.29 -11.75 -45.81
CA GLY A 51 15.09 -11.51 -47.01
C GLY A 51 14.73 -12.58 -48.04
N GLU A 52 13.93 -12.21 -49.03
CA GLU A 52 13.59 -13.09 -50.14
C GLU A 52 14.71 -13.13 -51.18
N HIS A 53 15.23 -14.32 -51.47
CA HIS A 53 15.85 -14.62 -52.75
C HIS A 53 15.36 -15.99 -53.24
N ALA A 54 14.59 -15.97 -54.33
CA ALA A 54 14.13 -17.17 -55.00
C ALA A 54 15.25 -17.77 -55.87
N GLY A 55 15.40 -19.10 -55.82
CA GLY A 55 16.33 -19.87 -56.64
C GLY A 55 15.81 -21.31 -56.77
N ALA A 56 15.68 -21.81 -58.00
CA ALA A 56 14.85 -22.97 -58.30
C ALA A 56 15.53 -24.34 -58.06
N ALA A 57 14.69 -25.30 -57.66
CA ALA A 57 14.73 -26.76 -57.90
C ALA A 57 16.06 -27.49 -58.24
N GLY A 58 16.39 -28.53 -57.45
CA GLY A 58 17.42 -29.52 -57.81
C GLY A 58 17.57 -30.69 -56.82
N VAL A 59 17.05 -31.86 -57.19
CA VAL A 59 17.06 -33.15 -56.45
C VAL A 59 17.12 -34.26 -57.53
N PRO A 60 17.87 -35.41 -57.41
CA PRO A 60 18.18 -36.16 -56.19
C PRO A 60 19.58 -36.84 -56.03
N ARG A 61 19.72 -37.55 -54.89
CA ARG A 61 20.28 -38.93 -54.71
C ARG A 61 21.76 -39.20 -54.32
N ASN A 62 21.88 -39.81 -53.14
CA ASN A 62 22.72 -40.97 -52.75
C ASN A 62 24.25 -40.97 -53.05
N LYS A 63 25.05 -40.96 -51.97
CA LYS A 63 25.73 -42.17 -51.44
C LYS A 63 26.57 -41.90 -50.16
N THR A 64 26.25 -42.61 -49.08
CA THR A 64 27.20 -43.10 -48.07
C THR A 64 27.95 -44.34 -48.65
N PRO A 65 29.07 -44.88 -48.07
CA PRO A 65 29.38 -44.90 -46.63
C PRO A 65 30.87 -44.90 -46.19
N LYS A 66 31.07 -45.14 -44.87
CA LYS A 66 32.27 -45.65 -44.15
C LYS A 66 33.37 -44.66 -43.72
N THR A 67 33.62 -44.69 -42.42
CA THR A 67 34.85 -44.32 -41.68
C THR A 67 35.84 -45.51 -41.70
N PRO A 68 36.99 -45.54 -40.97
CA PRO A 68 37.66 -44.51 -40.15
C PRO A 68 39.19 -44.33 -40.43
N ARG A 69 39.80 -43.25 -39.91
CA ARG A 69 41.03 -43.25 -39.06
C ARG A 69 41.69 -41.85 -38.93
N THR A 70 42.05 -41.51 -37.69
CA THR A 70 43.14 -40.60 -37.30
C THR A 70 44.51 -41.34 -37.47
N PRO A 71 45.72 -40.69 -37.43
CA PRO A 71 46.04 -39.52 -36.60
C PRO A 71 47.13 -38.52 -37.13
N ARG A 72 47.54 -37.63 -36.20
CA ARG A 72 48.74 -36.78 -36.15
C ARG A 72 48.71 -35.41 -36.85
N THR A 73 48.94 -34.39 -36.02
CA THR A 73 49.36 -33.01 -36.35
C THR A 73 50.84 -32.96 -36.78
N PRO A 74 51.28 -31.84 -37.37
CA PRO A 74 52.08 -30.92 -36.56
C PRO A 74 51.62 -29.45 -36.63
N LEU A 75 52.34 -28.59 -35.91
CA LEU A 75 52.01 -27.20 -35.59
C LEU A 75 51.78 -26.28 -36.81
N ARG A 76 50.82 -25.35 -36.67
CA ARG A 76 51.01 -23.96 -37.11
C ARG A 76 50.53 -23.00 -36.03
N LEU A 77 51.42 -22.09 -35.63
CA LEU A 77 51.10 -20.95 -34.77
C LEU A 77 50.37 -19.91 -35.61
N SER A 78 49.16 -19.49 -35.21
CA SER A 78 48.38 -18.49 -35.94
C SER A 78 47.93 -17.37 -35.00
N LEU A 79 48.81 -16.39 -34.79
CA LEU A 79 48.49 -15.13 -34.13
C LEU A 79 47.66 -14.26 -35.08
N THR A 80 46.35 -14.21 -34.84
CA THR A 80 45.46 -13.19 -35.39
C THR A 80 44.91 -12.33 -34.25
N PRO A 81 45.22 -11.03 -34.18
CA PRO A 81 44.71 -10.18 -33.10
C PRO A 81 43.20 -10.02 -33.24
N ARG A 82 42.44 -10.42 -32.21
CA ARG A 82 41.01 -10.10 -32.13
C ARG A 82 40.87 -8.60 -31.87
N PHE A 83 40.61 -7.84 -32.92
CA PHE A 83 40.35 -6.41 -32.83
C PHE A 83 39.08 -6.18 -31.99
N ILE A 84 39.25 -5.70 -30.74
CA ILE A 84 38.14 -5.49 -29.81
C ILE A 84 37.39 -4.24 -30.26
N THR A 85 36.33 -4.40 -31.04
CA THR A 85 35.41 -3.30 -31.40
C THR A 85 34.54 -2.93 -30.19
N PRO A 86 34.67 -1.74 -29.58
CA PRO A 86 33.88 -1.34 -28.41
C PRO A 86 32.49 -0.81 -28.83
N LEU A 87 31.79 -1.53 -29.71
CA LEU A 87 30.44 -1.19 -30.18
C LEU A 87 29.35 -2.07 -29.54
N GLY A 88 29.61 -2.55 -28.32
CA GLY A 88 28.60 -3.08 -27.41
C GLY A 88 27.68 -1.95 -26.96
N SER A 89 26.67 -1.66 -27.77
CA SER A 89 25.84 -0.45 -27.73
C SER A 89 25.21 -0.14 -26.36
N PRO A 90 24.84 1.15 -26.10
CA PRO A 90 24.10 1.55 -24.91
C PRO A 90 22.84 0.71 -24.65
N MET A 91 22.17 0.21 -25.70
CA MET A 91 21.01 -0.69 -25.56
C MET A 91 21.30 -1.94 -24.73
N ARG A 92 22.52 -2.49 -24.74
CA ARG A 92 22.87 -3.67 -23.93
C ARG A 92 22.99 -3.34 -22.43
N LYS A 93 23.27 -2.09 -22.07
CA LYS A 93 23.26 -1.62 -20.68
C LYS A 93 21.88 -1.12 -20.25
N ALA A 94 21.16 -0.40 -21.12
CA ALA A 94 19.74 -0.07 -20.90
C ALA A 94 18.90 -1.34 -20.62
N LEU A 95 19.10 -2.42 -21.40
CA LEU A 95 18.50 -3.74 -21.16
C LEU A 95 18.87 -4.41 -19.83
N ARG A 96 19.90 -3.93 -19.11
CA ARG A 96 20.15 -4.38 -17.72
C ARG A 96 19.19 -3.70 -16.75
N MET A 97 19.10 -2.37 -16.76
CA MET A 97 18.28 -1.60 -15.80
C MET A 97 16.76 -1.74 -15.99
N THR A 98 16.33 -2.30 -17.12
CA THR A 98 14.92 -2.66 -17.37
C THR A 98 14.57 -4.10 -16.98
N LYS A 99 15.43 -4.82 -16.23
CA LYS A 99 15.17 -6.22 -15.89
C LYS A 99 14.13 -6.34 -14.78
N LEU A 100 12.87 -6.49 -15.18
CA LEU A 100 11.75 -6.78 -14.30
C LEU A 100 11.78 -8.24 -13.82
N ASP A 101 11.22 -8.47 -12.64
CA ASP A 101 10.66 -9.77 -12.26
C ASP A 101 9.47 -10.08 -13.19
N PRO A 102 9.44 -11.22 -13.91
CA PRO A 102 8.31 -11.59 -14.76
C PRO A 102 6.96 -11.58 -14.03
N GLN A 103 6.94 -11.86 -12.72
CA GLN A 103 5.72 -11.85 -11.93
C GLN A 103 5.16 -10.42 -11.75
N ASP A 104 6.04 -9.42 -11.52
CA ASP A 104 5.65 -8.00 -11.44
C ASP A 104 5.31 -7.36 -12.79
N ALA A 105 5.81 -7.93 -13.88
CA ALA A 105 5.45 -7.49 -15.22
C ALA A 105 3.98 -7.82 -15.56
N TRP A 106 3.43 -8.88 -14.97
CA TRP A 106 2.05 -9.34 -15.18
C TRP A 106 1.03 -8.81 -14.16
N LEU A 107 1.47 -8.42 -12.95
CA LEU A 107 0.56 -8.01 -11.88
C LEU A 107 -0.15 -6.67 -12.21
N PRO A 108 -1.49 -6.62 -12.33
CA PRO A 108 -2.22 -5.51 -12.96
C PRO A 108 -1.92 -4.13 -12.33
N ILE A 109 -1.87 -4.06 -10.99
CA ILE A 109 -1.52 -2.86 -10.22
C ILE A 109 -0.28 -2.13 -10.75
N THR A 110 0.71 -2.89 -11.22
CA THR A 110 2.00 -2.42 -11.73
C THR A 110 2.21 -2.59 -13.24
N GLU A 111 1.31 -3.26 -13.97
CA GLU A 111 1.43 -3.55 -15.41
C GLU A 111 1.72 -2.28 -16.24
N SER A 112 0.95 -1.21 -15.99
CA SER A 112 1.05 0.04 -16.74
C SER A 112 2.25 0.89 -16.31
N ARG A 113 3.18 1.14 -17.25
CA ARG A 113 4.45 1.88 -17.02
C ARG A 113 4.42 3.35 -17.47
N ASN A 114 3.25 3.99 -17.44
CA ASN A 114 3.01 5.38 -17.87
C ASN A 114 2.95 6.40 -16.71
N GLY A 115 3.37 6.01 -15.51
CA GLY A 115 3.38 6.84 -14.31
C GLY A 115 4.39 7.98 -14.39
N ASN A 116 4.15 9.05 -13.64
CA ASN A 116 4.94 10.28 -13.68
C ASN A 116 4.95 11.00 -12.32
N GLN A 117 5.75 12.07 -12.20
CA GLN A 117 5.93 12.82 -10.95
C GLN A 117 4.62 13.36 -10.33
N TYR A 118 3.62 13.71 -11.15
CA TYR A 118 2.32 14.19 -10.68
C TYR A 118 1.45 13.04 -10.15
N TYR A 119 1.43 11.91 -10.86
CA TYR A 119 0.69 10.72 -10.41
C TYR A 119 1.26 10.21 -9.08
N ALA A 120 2.58 10.15 -8.95
CA ALA A 120 3.21 9.87 -7.66
C ALA A 120 2.83 10.90 -6.60
N ALA A 121 2.79 12.19 -6.94
CA ALA A 121 2.36 13.20 -5.97
C ALA A 121 0.92 12.97 -5.48
N PHE A 122 -0.01 12.63 -6.38
CA PHE A 122 -1.40 12.36 -6.03
C PHE A 122 -1.56 11.07 -5.22
N HIS A 123 -0.90 9.98 -5.62
CA HIS A 123 -0.92 8.72 -4.86
C HIS A 123 -0.26 8.85 -3.48
N THR A 124 0.86 9.58 -3.36
CA THR A 124 1.53 9.82 -2.07
C THR A 124 0.71 10.75 -1.17
N LEU A 125 0.05 11.78 -1.70
CA LEU A 125 -0.88 12.61 -0.93
C LEU A 125 -2.11 11.84 -0.44
N CYS A 126 -2.78 11.11 -1.35
CA CYS A 126 -3.99 10.34 -1.05
C CYS A 126 -3.75 9.15 -0.10
N SER A 127 -2.52 8.64 -0.03
CA SER A 127 -2.14 7.58 0.93
C SER A 127 -1.61 8.15 2.25
N GLY A 128 -0.78 9.20 2.21
CA GLY A 128 -0.18 9.82 3.39
C GLY A 128 -1.19 10.61 4.24
N ILE A 129 -2.03 11.45 3.62
CA ILE A 129 -3.09 12.17 4.33
C ILE A 129 -4.31 11.25 4.45
N GLY A 130 -4.85 11.11 5.66
CA GLY A 130 -6.06 10.34 5.94
C GLY A 130 -6.63 10.69 7.31
N VAL A 131 -7.74 10.07 7.71
CA VAL A 131 -8.44 10.39 8.97
C VAL A 131 -7.55 10.19 10.21
N GLN A 132 -6.52 9.34 10.13
CA GLN A 132 -5.51 9.20 11.18
C GLN A 132 -4.63 10.46 11.40
N ALA A 133 -4.68 11.45 10.52
CA ALA A 133 -4.13 12.78 10.78
C ALA A 133 -4.88 13.51 11.89
N LEU A 134 -6.20 13.30 12.00
CA LEU A 134 -7.09 14.08 12.87
C LEU A 134 -6.92 13.75 14.36
N VAL A 135 -6.30 12.62 14.69
CA VAL A 135 -5.90 12.26 16.07
C VAL A 135 -4.57 12.88 16.49
N LEU A 136 -3.82 13.50 15.58
CA LEU A 136 -2.49 14.04 15.87
C LEU A 136 -2.44 15.10 17.00
N PRO A 137 -3.45 15.99 17.17
CA PRO A 137 -3.55 16.86 18.35
C PRO A 137 -3.66 16.11 19.69
N VAL A 138 -4.20 14.89 19.71
CA VAL A 138 -4.32 14.07 20.94
C VAL A 138 -2.94 13.66 21.45
N ALA A 139 -1.97 13.41 20.57
CA ALA A 139 -0.61 13.12 21.01
C ALA A 139 0.02 14.29 21.80
N PHE A 140 -0.38 15.53 21.50
CA PHE A 140 0.11 16.72 22.17
C PHE A 140 -0.53 16.93 23.55
N THR A 141 -1.71 16.38 23.85
CA THR A 141 -2.28 16.45 25.21
C THR A 141 -1.46 15.64 26.20
N ILE A 142 -0.84 14.53 25.76
CA ILE A 142 0.03 13.68 26.60
C ILE A 142 1.49 14.16 26.60
N LEU A 143 2.01 14.58 25.45
CA LEU A 143 3.43 14.99 25.31
C LEU A 143 3.68 16.45 25.70
N GLY A 144 2.64 17.29 25.68
CA GLY A 144 2.76 18.74 25.74
C GLY A 144 3.42 19.35 24.50
N TRP A 145 3.51 20.68 24.47
CA TRP A 145 4.10 21.44 23.37
C TRP A 145 5.49 20.95 22.96
N THR A 146 6.44 20.88 23.90
CA THR A 146 7.85 20.63 23.59
C THR A 146 8.07 19.24 22.99
N TRP A 147 7.58 18.18 23.64
CA TRP A 147 7.79 16.81 23.16
C TRP A 147 6.86 16.44 22.01
N GLY A 148 5.67 17.06 21.91
CA GLY A 148 4.80 16.95 20.73
C GLY A 148 5.46 17.48 19.47
N ILE A 149 6.01 18.70 19.51
CA ILE A 149 6.75 19.31 18.38
C ILE A 149 8.00 18.49 18.04
N ILE A 150 8.81 18.10 19.03
CA ILE A 150 10.03 17.31 18.81
C ILE A 150 9.67 15.94 18.20
N GLY A 151 8.70 15.22 18.77
CA GLY A 151 8.25 13.92 18.28
C GLY A 151 7.71 13.98 16.85
N LEU A 152 6.83 14.95 16.56
CA LEU A 152 6.28 15.18 15.22
C LEU A 152 7.39 15.51 14.20
N THR A 153 8.34 16.37 14.57
CA THR A 153 9.44 16.78 13.70
C THR A 153 10.40 15.62 13.41
N LEU A 154 10.80 14.86 14.43
CA LEU A 154 11.66 13.70 14.28
C LEU A 154 10.98 12.60 13.44
N ALA A 155 9.69 12.32 13.69
CA ALA A 155 8.92 11.36 12.91
C ALA A 155 8.79 11.79 11.44
N PHE A 156 8.55 13.07 11.15
CA PHE A 156 8.51 13.61 9.79
C PHE A 156 9.87 13.50 9.07
N ILE A 157 10.98 13.83 9.74
CA ILE A 157 12.33 13.72 9.18
C ILE A 157 12.68 12.25 8.91
N TRP A 158 12.38 11.36 9.86
CA TRP A 158 12.56 9.91 9.72
C TRP A 158 11.75 9.37 8.52
N GLN A 159 10.46 9.72 8.44
CA GLN A 159 9.58 9.40 7.32
C GLN A 159 10.13 9.89 5.98
N LEU A 160 10.65 11.12 5.88
CA LEU A 160 11.20 11.63 4.63
C LEU A 160 12.51 10.91 4.24
N TYR A 161 13.32 10.53 5.23
CA TYR A 161 14.55 9.75 5.03
C TYR A 161 14.29 8.31 4.59
N THR A 162 13.38 7.58 5.24
CA THR A 162 13.03 6.20 4.84
C THR A 162 12.44 6.15 3.44
N LEU A 163 11.68 7.17 3.02
CA LEU A 163 11.20 7.32 1.65
C LEU A 163 12.33 7.54 0.65
N TRP A 164 13.30 8.41 0.98
CA TRP A 164 14.47 8.60 0.13
C TRP A 164 15.24 7.27 -0.05
N VAL A 165 15.46 6.53 1.03
CA VAL A 165 16.10 5.21 1.00
C VAL A 165 15.32 4.25 0.10
N LEU A 166 14.00 4.13 0.24
CA LEU A 166 13.17 3.27 -0.61
C LEU A 166 13.25 3.68 -2.09
N VAL A 167 13.14 4.98 -2.40
CA VAL A 167 13.15 5.48 -3.77
C VAL A 167 14.48 5.21 -4.49
N GLN A 168 15.59 5.17 -3.75
CA GLN A 168 16.92 4.86 -4.27
C GLN A 168 17.20 3.35 -4.31
N LEU A 169 16.64 2.55 -3.41
CA LEU A 169 16.76 1.09 -3.39
C LEU A 169 15.84 0.37 -4.39
N HIS A 170 14.92 1.09 -5.03
CA HIS A 170 14.01 0.54 -6.05
C HIS A 170 14.73 -0.07 -7.27
N GLU A 171 15.94 0.40 -7.60
CA GLU A 171 16.68 0.00 -8.81
C GLU A 171 18.11 -0.41 -8.48
N SER A 172 18.42 -1.70 -8.62
CA SER A 172 19.74 -2.25 -8.31
C SER A 172 20.79 -1.77 -9.32
N THR A 173 21.75 -0.96 -8.88
CA THR A 173 22.86 -0.45 -9.72
C THR A 173 23.78 -1.56 -10.25
N GLU A 174 23.90 -2.68 -9.53
CA GLU A 174 24.75 -3.81 -9.90
C GLU A 174 24.05 -4.78 -10.87
N THR A 175 22.81 -5.16 -10.56
CA THR A 175 22.08 -6.21 -11.30
C THR A 175 21.13 -5.67 -12.37
N GLY A 176 20.72 -4.41 -12.25
CA GLY A 176 19.68 -3.79 -13.05
C GLY A 176 18.25 -4.24 -12.73
N MET A 177 18.06 -5.06 -11.69
CA MET A 177 16.72 -5.45 -11.23
C MET A 177 15.95 -4.25 -10.66
N ARG A 178 14.67 -4.13 -10.99
CA ARG A 178 13.72 -3.24 -10.28
C ARG A 178 12.99 -4.03 -9.20
N TYR A 179 12.95 -3.53 -7.96
CA TYR A 179 12.29 -4.17 -6.82
C TYR A 179 10.96 -3.47 -6.50
N SER A 180 9.89 -3.83 -7.22
CA SER A 180 8.59 -3.17 -7.13
C SER A 180 7.92 -3.28 -5.75
N ARG A 181 8.36 -4.20 -4.88
CA ARG A 181 7.74 -4.50 -3.58
C ARG A 181 8.75 -4.48 -2.46
N TYR A 182 8.34 -3.95 -1.31
CA TYR A 182 9.13 -3.95 -0.07
C TYR A 182 9.58 -5.37 0.34
N GLN A 183 8.72 -6.36 0.08
CA GLN A 183 9.00 -7.79 0.29
C GLN A 183 10.18 -8.30 -0.53
N GLN A 184 10.32 -7.92 -1.81
CA GLN A 184 11.47 -8.31 -2.64
C GLN A 184 12.76 -7.70 -2.09
N LEU A 185 12.74 -6.41 -1.76
CA LEU A 185 13.88 -5.70 -1.19
C LEU A 185 14.32 -6.31 0.15
N SER A 186 13.36 -6.71 1.00
CA SER A 186 13.60 -7.44 2.25
C SER A 186 14.24 -8.81 2.00
N CYS A 187 13.71 -9.61 1.06
CA CYS A 187 14.29 -10.92 0.69
C CYS A 187 15.71 -10.81 0.13
N VAL A 188 16.03 -9.74 -0.61
CA VAL A 188 17.39 -9.48 -1.12
C VAL A 188 18.33 -9.02 0.01
N THR A 189 17.83 -8.25 0.98
CA THR A 189 18.64 -7.70 2.08
C THR A 189 18.94 -8.73 3.19
N PHE A 190 17.93 -9.53 3.56
CA PHE A 190 18.01 -10.47 4.71
C PHE A 190 18.01 -11.95 4.31
N GLY A 191 18.03 -12.25 3.01
CA GLY A 191 17.87 -13.59 2.47
C GLY A 191 16.41 -14.04 2.42
N GLU A 192 16.10 -14.94 1.49
CA GLU A 192 14.73 -15.30 1.08
C GLU A 192 13.79 -15.64 2.27
N LYS A 193 14.19 -16.56 3.15
CA LYS A 193 13.31 -17.00 4.26
C LYS A 193 13.12 -15.92 5.33
N LEU A 194 14.19 -15.25 5.75
CA LEU A 194 14.13 -14.28 6.85
C LEU A 194 13.51 -12.96 6.38
N GLY A 195 13.91 -12.46 5.21
CA GLY A 195 13.34 -11.27 4.58
C GLY A 195 11.85 -11.43 4.26
N MET A 196 11.40 -12.63 3.87
CA MET A 196 9.99 -12.95 3.69
C MET A 196 9.21 -12.77 4.99
N TRP A 197 9.64 -13.38 6.10
CA TRP A 197 8.95 -13.26 7.40
C TRP A 197 8.96 -11.83 7.94
N LEU A 198 10.12 -11.15 7.87
CA LEU A 198 10.28 -9.77 8.34
C LEU A 198 9.43 -8.75 7.56
N ALA A 199 9.14 -9.01 6.27
CA ALA A 199 8.26 -8.15 5.48
C ALA A 199 6.78 -8.57 5.57
N MET A 200 6.48 -9.86 5.47
CA MET A 200 5.10 -10.36 5.37
C MET A 200 4.28 -10.03 6.61
N PHE A 201 4.82 -10.27 7.82
CA PHE A 201 4.05 -10.05 9.05
C PHE A 201 3.64 -8.57 9.24
N PRO A 202 4.55 -7.58 9.16
CA PRO A 202 4.16 -6.17 9.24
C PRO A 202 3.27 -5.70 8.08
N ILE A 203 3.53 -6.14 6.84
CA ILE A 203 2.74 -5.70 5.67
C ILE A 203 1.32 -6.25 5.74
N MET A 204 1.13 -7.52 6.11
CA MET A 204 -0.20 -8.12 6.27
C MET A 204 -1.00 -7.46 7.40
N TYR A 205 -0.36 -7.19 8.54
CA TYR A 205 -0.98 -6.48 9.66
C TYR A 205 -1.39 -5.04 9.27
N LEU A 206 -0.47 -4.28 8.66
CA LEU A 206 -0.71 -2.91 8.22
C LEU A 206 -1.82 -2.85 7.16
N SER A 207 -1.80 -3.76 6.16
CA SER A 207 -2.78 -3.80 5.08
C SER A 207 -4.17 -4.19 5.60
N GLY A 208 -4.28 -5.27 6.37
CA GLY A 208 -5.54 -5.72 6.97
C GLY A 208 -6.14 -4.69 7.92
N GLY A 209 -5.32 -4.14 8.84
CA GLY A 209 -5.74 -3.09 9.77
C GLY A 209 -6.18 -1.81 9.05
N THR A 210 -5.45 -1.38 8.02
CA THR A 210 -5.83 -0.22 7.20
C THR A 210 -7.15 -0.45 6.46
N CYS A 211 -7.35 -1.63 5.88
CA CYS A 211 -8.59 -1.99 5.18
C CYS A 211 -9.80 -1.93 6.14
N MET A 212 -9.70 -2.59 7.30
CA MET A 212 -10.76 -2.59 8.32
C MET A 212 -11.06 -1.17 8.83
N ALA A 213 -10.03 -0.37 9.11
CA ALA A 213 -10.20 1.02 9.53
C ALA A 213 -10.89 1.88 8.46
N LEU A 214 -10.51 1.75 7.19
CA LEU A 214 -11.13 2.48 6.08
C LEU A 214 -12.60 2.07 5.87
N ILE A 215 -12.96 0.81 6.06
CA ILE A 215 -14.36 0.34 5.99
C ILE A 215 -15.20 0.94 7.12
N ILE A 216 -14.70 0.89 8.37
CA ILE A 216 -15.38 1.45 9.55
C ILE A 216 -15.58 2.96 9.39
N ILE A 217 -14.52 3.70 9.04
CA ILE A 217 -14.54 5.15 8.87
C ILE A 217 -15.42 5.55 7.67
N GLY A 218 -15.27 4.86 6.54
CA GLY A 218 -16.01 5.12 5.30
C GLY A 218 -17.50 4.85 5.43
N GLY A 219 -17.89 3.71 6.01
CA GLY A 219 -19.30 3.42 6.29
C GLY A 219 -19.88 4.36 7.35
N SER A 220 -19.13 4.71 8.39
CA SER A 220 -19.58 5.68 9.41
C SER A 220 -19.76 7.09 8.85
N THR A 221 -18.83 7.58 8.02
CA THR A 221 -18.97 8.89 7.34
C THR A 221 -20.13 8.89 6.34
N THR A 222 -20.33 7.79 5.60
CA THR A 222 -21.46 7.68 4.66
C THR A 222 -22.80 7.68 5.40
N LYS A 223 -22.88 6.99 6.55
CA LYS A 223 -24.04 7.03 7.45
C LYS A 223 -24.32 8.45 7.95
N GLN A 224 -23.30 9.14 8.48
CA GLN A 224 -23.42 10.51 8.96
C GLN A 224 -23.87 11.47 7.85
N PHE A 225 -23.27 11.37 6.65
CA PHE A 225 -23.66 12.15 5.47
C PHE A 225 -25.12 11.89 5.07
N TYR A 226 -25.56 10.63 5.03
CA TYR A 226 -26.96 10.30 4.77
C TYR A 226 -27.90 10.94 5.79
N GLN A 227 -27.60 10.82 7.09
CA GLN A 227 -28.41 11.42 8.16
C GLN A 227 -28.51 12.95 8.04
N ILE A 228 -27.43 13.63 7.67
CA ILE A 228 -27.39 15.09 7.46
C ILE A 228 -28.23 15.50 6.24
N VAL A 229 -28.10 14.79 5.11
CA VAL A 229 -28.78 15.15 3.84
C VAL A 229 -30.27 14.78 3.84
N CYS A 230 -30.64 13.65 4.44
CA CYS A 230 -32.00 13.13 4.44
C CYS A 230 -32.84 13.63 5.65
N GLY A 231 -32.19 14.10 6.72
CA GLY A 231 -32.82 14.85 7.81
C GLY A 231 -33.92 14.10 8.59
N PRO A 232 -34.94 14.79 9.13
CA PRO A 232 -36.01 14.15 9.89
C PRO A 232 -36.96 13.30 9.04
N THR A 233 -36.83 13.35 7.71
CA THR A 233 -37.69 12.65 6.74
C THR A 233 -37.32 11.18 6.48
N CYS A 234 -36.21 10.68 7.02
CA CYS A 234 -35.73 9.33 6.76
C CYS A 234 -36.59 8.24 7.44
N SER A 235 -37.47 7.59 6.67
CA SER A 235 -38.11 6.34 7.10
C SER A 235 -37.09 5.19 7.09
N GLN A 236 -37.02 4.43 8.19
CA GLN A 236 -36.17 3.25 8.38
C GLN A 236 -34.66 3.47 8.04
N PRO A 237 -33.88 4.11 8.93
CA PRO A 237 -32.44 4.25 8.73
C PRO A 237 -31.73 2.89 8.82
N LEU A 238 -30.87 2.59 7.83
CA LEU A 238 -29.98 1.43 7.85
C LEU A 238 -29.08 1.42 9.10
N THR A 239 -28.82 0.22 9.62
CA THR A 239 -27.91 0.01 10.74
C THR A 239 -26.46 0.38 10.38
N THR A 240 -25.64 0.60 11.39
CA THR A 240 -24.21 0.91 11.19
C THR A 240 -23.48 -0.20 10.41
N VAL A 241 -23.85 -1.48 10.61
CA VAL A 241 -23.23 -2.62 9.90
C VAL A 241 -23.65 -2.65 8.43
N GLU A 242 -24.90 -2.34 8.11
CA GLU A 242 -25.35 -2.24 6.71
C GLU A 242 -24.64 -1.11 5.98
N TRP A 243 -24.38 0.03 6.63
CA TRP A 243 -23.54 1.09 6.05
C TRP A 243 -22.08 0.66 5.81
N TYR A 244 -21.51 -0.20 6.66
CA TYR A 244 -20.19 -0.79 6.42
C TYR A 244 -20.22 -1.71 5.19
N LEU A 245 -21.29 -2.49 5.00
CA LEU A 245 -21.47 -3.33 3.81
C LEU A 245 -21.66 -2.49 2.54
N VAL A 246 -22.48 -1.43 2.58
CA VAL A 246 -22.66 -0.49 1.45
C VAL A 246 -21.33 0.12 1.02
N PHE A 247 -20.53 0.61 1.98
CA PHE A 247 -19.19 1.15 1.69
C PHE A 247 -18.24 0.07 1.16
N THR A 248 -18.30 -1.16 1.70
CA THR A 248 -17.49 -2.29 1.21
C THR A 248 -17.83 -2.64 -0.23
N CYS A 249 -19.12 -2.66 -0.61
CA CYS A 249 -19.53 -2.88 -2.00
C CYS A 249 -18.99 -1.81 -2.94
N ALA A 250 -19.05 -0.53 -2.54
CA ALA A 250 -18.46 0.57 -3.31
C ALA A 250 -16.92 0.43 -3.46
N ALA A 251 -16.24 0.06 -2.37
CA ALA A 251 -14.79 -0.19 -2.39
C ALA A 251 -14.40 -1.39 -3.27
N VAL A 252 -15.20 -2.46 -3.29
CA VAL A 252 -15.00 -3.62 -4.18
C VAL A 252 -15.19 -3.25 -5.65
N LEU A 253 -16.16 -2.39 -5.98
CA LEU A 253 -16.31 -1.88 -7.35
C LEU A 253 -15.11 -1.02 -7.78
N LEU A 254 -14.62 -0.14 -6.90
CA LEU A 254 -13.44 0.67 -7.16
C LEU A 254 -12.14 -0.16 -7.26
N SER A 255 -12.04 -1.30 -6.57
CA SER A 255 -10.87 -2.18 -6.66
C SER A 255 -10.82 -3.01 -7.96
N GLN A 256 -11.85 -2.97 -8.80
CA GLN A 256 -11.82 -3.56 -10.16
C GLN A 256 -11.10 -2.66 -11.18
N LEU A 257 -10.65 -1.46 -10.81
CA LEU A 257 -9.85 -0.59 -11.69
C LEU A 257 -8.49 -1.25 -11.97
N PRO A 258 -8.08 -1.40 -13.25
CA PRO A 258 -7.09 -2.42 -13.64
C PRO A 258 -5.66 -2.13 -13.18
N ASN A 259 -5.27 -0.87 -12.98
CA ASN A 259 -3.90 -0.50 -12.63
C ASN A 259 -3.84 0.87 -11.93
N LEU A 260 -2.71 1.17 -11.27
CA LEU A 260 -2.52 2.44 -10.55
C LEU A 260 -2.71 3.69 -11.44
N ASN A 261 -2.31 3.66 -12.70
CA ASN A 261 -2.50 4.79 -13.62
C ASN A 261 -3.99 5.06 -13.94
N SER A 262 -4.85 4.04 -13.89
CA SER A 262 -6.32 4.19 -13.93
C SER A 262 -6.89 4.77 -12.63
N ILE A 263 -6.28 4.44 -11.50
CA ILE A 263 -6.66 4.94 -10.16
C ILE A 263 -6.15 6.38 -9.92
N ALA A 264 -5.18 6.88 -10.70
CA ALA A 264 -4.57 8.20 -10.52
C ALA A 264 -5.59 9.36 -10.48
N GLY A 265 -6.69 9.28 -11.24
CA GLY A 265 -7.79 10.26 -11.18
C GLY A 265 -8.56 10.22 -9.84
N VAL A 266 -8.81 9.03 -9.30
CA VAL A 266 -9.41 8.83 -7.97
C VAL A 266 -8.46 9.31 -6.87
N SER A 267 -7.15 9.02 -7.00
CA SER A 267 -6.12 9.55 -6.08
C SER A 267 -5.94 11.07 -6.17
N LEU A 268 -6.17 11.69 -7.34
CA LEU A 268 -6.19 13.15 -7.45
C LEU A 268 -7.37 13.74 -6.66
N ILE A 269 -8.59 13.21 -6.86
CA ILE A 269 -9.77 13.64 -6.10
C ILE A 269 -9.55 13.45 -4.60
N GLY A 270 -9.05 12.27 -4.19
CA GLY A 270 -8.73 11.96 -2.80
C GLY A 270 -7.63 12.85 -2.21
N ALA A 271 -6.59 13.20 -2.97
CA ALA A 271 -5.56 14.13 -2.53
C ALA A 271 -6.11 15.56 -2.35
N VAL A 272 -6.94 16.04 -3.29
CA VAL A 272 -7.54 17.38 -3.22
C VAL A 272 -8.51 17.49 -2.04
N THR A 273 -9.39 16.50 -1.83
CA THR A 273 -10.30 16.51 -0.68
C THR A 273 -9.55 16.31 0.64
N ALA A 274 -8.46 15.52 0.66
CA ALA A 274 -7.66 15.32 1.86
C ALA A 274 -6.90 16.57 2.30
N VAL A 275 -6.31 17.32 1.36
CA VAL A 275 -5.73 18.64 1.64
C VAL A 275 -6.83 19.61 2.09
N ALA A 276 -7.95 19.67 1.38
CA ALA A 276 -9.04 20.59 1.68
C ALA A 276 -9.65 20.38 3.08
N TYR A 277 -10.03 19.15 3.47
CA TYR A 277 -10.60 18.93 4.80
C TYR A 277 -9.57 19.21 5.90
N CYS A 278 -8.30 18.84 5.68
CA CYS A 278 -7.25 19.01 6.68
C CYS A 278 -6.97 20.50 6.92
N THR A 279 -6.89 21.30 5.84
CA THR A 279 -6.79 22.76 5.92
C THR A 279 -8.00 23.38 6.58
N LEU A 280 -9.23 22.99 6.19
CA LEU A 280 -10.45 23.55 6.79
C LEU A 280 -10.52 23.31 8.30
N ILE A 281 -10.19 22.10 8.78
CA ILE A 281 -10.24 21.78 10.21
C ILE A 281 -9.28 22.66 11.01
N TRP A 282 -8.02 22.82 10.58
CA TRP A 282 -7.08 23.66 11.33
C TRP A 282 -7.38 25.16 11.19
N VAL A 283 -7.81 25.62 10.02
CA VAL A 283 -8.20 27.03 9.81
C VAL A 283 -9.39 27.41 10.69
N VAL A 284 -10.46 26.60 10.71
CA VAL A 284 -11.64 26.86 11.55
C VAL A 284 -11.27 26.78 13.04
N SER A 285 -10.51 25.77 13.47
CA SER A 285 -10.08 25.65 14.87
C SER A 285 -9.26 26.86 15.36
N VAL A 286 -8.47 27.47 14.47
CA VAL A 286 -7.70 28.68 14.79
C VAL A 286 -8.55 29.96 14.70
N ALA A 287 -9.51 30.03 13.75
CA ALA A 287 -10.35 31.21 13.51
C ALA A 287 -11.44 31.41 14.57
N GLU A 288 -12.10 30.33 15.02
CA GLU A 288 -13.04 30.36 16.15
C GLU A 288 -12.34 30.66 17.50
N GLY A 289 -11.02 30.46 17.54
CA GLY A 289 -10.19 30.70 18.70
C GLY A 289 -10.19 29.57 19.73
N ARG A 290 -9.47 29.80 20.82
CA ARG A 290 -9.29 28.80 21.89
C ARG A 290 -10.54 28.62 22.76
N LEU A 291 -10.78 27.39 23.21
CA LEU A 291 -11.85 27.11 24.16
C LEU A 291 -11.63 27.80 25.52
N SER A 292 -12.72 28.26 26.10
CA SER A 292 -12.82 28.73 27.47
C SER A 292 -12.38 27.63 28.46
N GLY A 293 -11.33 27.87 29.25
CA GLY A 293 -10.81 26.91 30.22
C GLY A 293 -9.75 25.92 29.69
N VAL A 294 -9.24 26.13 28.48
CA VAL A 294 -8.12 25.33 27.94
C VAL A 294 -6.87 25.41 28.83
N SER A 295 -6.25 24.25 29.11
CA SER A 295 -4.85 24.16 29.57
C SER A 295 -4.02 23.32 28.58
N TYR A 296 -2.72 23.56 28.63
CA TYR A 296 -1.66 22.85 27.89
C TYR A 296 -0.70 22.11 28.84
N ASP A 297 -1.07 21.97 30.12
CA ASP A 297 -0.39 21.04 31.02
C ASP A 297 -0.53 19.60 30.47
N PRO A 298 0.55 18.81 30.39
CA PRO A 298 0.47 17.45 29.89
C PRO A 298 -0.42 16.57 30.78
N VAL A 299 -1.39 15.88 30.18
CA VAL A 299 -2.31 14.98 30.86
C VAL A 299 -1.54 13.75 31.36
N ARG A 300 -1.39 13.64 32.69
CA ARG A 300 -0.68 12.53 33.33
C ARG A 300 -1.65 11.51 33.89
N GLY A 301 -1.42 10.24 33.58
CA GLY A 301 -2.12 9.14 34.25
C GLY A 301 -1.72 9.04 35.73
N ASN A 302 -2.66 8.64 36.58
CA ASN A 302 -2.53 8.62 38.05
C ASN A 302 -1.42 7.71 38.62
N THR A 303 -0.64 7.02 37.76
CA THR A 303 0.56 6.26 38.12
C THR A 303 1.61 6.38 37.01
N GLU A 304 2.88 6.27 37.37
CA GLU A 304 4.01 6.34 36.41
C GLU A 304 3.90 5.31 35.28
N ILE A 305 3.31 4.14 35.56
CA ILE A 305 3.04 3.10 34.55
C ILE A 305 2.00 3.59 33.54
N LYS A 306 0.89 4.19 33.99
CA LYS A 306 -0.13 4.78 33.10
C LYS A 306 0.44 5.94 32.29
N HIS A 307 1.24 6.82 32.91
CA HIS A 307 1.92 7.91 32.22
C HIS A 307 2.88 7.39 31.13
N SER A 308 3.67 6.37 31.44
CA SER A 308 4.60 5.74 30.48
C SER A 308 3.87 5.12 29.28
N PHE A 309 2.77 4.39 29.50
CA PHE A 309 1.95 3.87 28.41
C PHE A 309 1.24 4.98 27.62
N GLY A 310 0.84 6.08 28.28
CA GLY A 310 0.32 7.28 27.60
C GLY A 310 1.34 7.88 26.62
N VAL A 311 2.59 8.07 27.05
CA VAL A 311 3.68 8.58 26.19
C VAL A 311 3.94 7.65 25.01
N LEU A 312 3.96 6.33 25.24
CA LEU A 312 4.10 5.34 24.16
C LEU A 312 2.92 5.38 23.17
N ASN A 313 1.69 5.56 23.66
CA ASN A 313 0.50 5.70 22.82
C ASN A 313 0.56 7.00 21.98
N ALA A 314 0.98 8.12 22.57
CA ALA A 314 1.12 9.39 21.87
C ALA A 314 2.20 9.36 20.78
N LEU A 315 3.34 8.70 21.05
CA LEU A 315 4.36 8.42 20.01
C LEU A 315 3.81 7.47 18.93
N GLY A 316 2.98 6.50 19.31
CA GLY A 316 2.25 5.62 18.39
C GLY A 316 1.29 6.40 17.47
N ILE A 317 0.55 7.38 18.00
CA ILE A 317 -0.33 8.27 17.23
C ILE A 317 0.48 9.08 16.21
N ILE A 318 1.62 9.67 16.63
CA ILE A 318 2.51 10.41 15.72
C ILE A 318 3.07 9.49 14.62
N ALA A 319 3.48 8.28 14.95
CA ALA A 319 3.96 7.31 13.95
C ALA A 319 2.84 6.85 13.00
N PHE A 320 1.62 6.64 13.50
CA PHE A 320 0.47 6.20 12.72
C PHE A 320 -0.03 7.26 11.72
N ALA A 321 0.19 8.56 12.02
CA ALA A 321 -0.05 9.64 11.07
C ALA A 321 0.77 9.48 9.77
N PHE A 322 2.00 8.95 9.85
CA PHE A 322 2.97 8.83 8.75
C PHE A 322 2.94 7.44 8.07
N ARG A 323 1.80 7.10 7.47
CA ARG A 323 1.62 5.88 6.66
C ARG A 323 1.97 6.10 5.18
N GLY A 324 1.92 5.02 4.39
CA GLY A 324 2.04 5.07 2.91
C GLY A 324 3.38 4.56 2.36
N HIS A 325 4.41 4.45 3.21
CA HIS A 325 5.74 3.90 2.90
C HIS A 325 5.71 2.65 2.00
N ASN A 326 4.81 1.70 2.26
CA ASN A 326 4.71 0.42 1.57
C ASN A 326 4.30 0.53 0.09
N LEU A 327 3.60 1.60 -0.30
CA LEU A 327 3.11 1.82 -1.66
C LEU A 327 4.16 2.49 -2.57
N ILE A 328 5.27 2.99 -2.01
CA ILE A 328 6.19 3.89 -2.71
C ILE A 328 6.97 3.18 -3.79
N LEU A 329 7.41 1.94 -3.54
CA LEU A 329 8.02 1.09 -4.57
C LEU A 329 7.00 0.72 -5.66
N GLU A 330 5.73 0.46 -5.30
CA GLU A 330 4.68 0.11 -6.27
C GLU A 330 4.35 1.31 -7.18
N ILE A 331 4.23 2.52 -6.61
CA ILE A 331 4.06 3.78 -7.34
C ILE A 331 5.26 4.03 -8.25
N GLN A 332 6.50 3.89 -7.76
CA GLN A 332 7.71 4.09 -8.57
C GLN A 332 7.85 3.04 -9.69
N ALA A 333 7.36 1.82 -9.47
CA ALA A 333 7.31 0.78 -10.48
C ALA A 333 6.46 1.21 -11.68
N THR A 334 5.37 1.96 -11.47
CA THR A 334 4.53 2.50 -12.58
C THR A 334 5.27 3.49 -13.47
N MET A 335 6.41 4.05 -13.04
CA MET A 335 7.17 4.98 -13.85
C MET A 335 8.03 4.25 -14.90
N PRO A 336 8.21 4.86 -16.10
CA PRO A 336 9.25 4.43 -17.01
C PRO A 336 10.63 4.68 -16.38
N SER A 337 11.62 3.88 -16.78
CA SER A 337 13.00 3.96 -16.29
C SER A 337 13.96 3.48 -17.37
N ASP A 338 15.07 4.19 -17.56
CA ASP A 338 16.19 3.76 -18.38
C ASP A 338 17.53 4.20 -17.75
N GLU A 339 18.66 3.70 -18.26
CA GLU A 339 20.01 3.96 -17.71
C GLU A 339 20.38 5.45 -17.62
N LYS A 340 19.79 6.30 -18.48
CA LYS A 340 19.99 7.75 -18.51
C LYS A 340 18.91 8.51 -17.71
N HIS A 341 17.72 7.92 -17.56
CA HIS A 341 16.58 8.52 -16.88
C HIS A 341 15.98 7.54 -15.82
N PRO A 342 16.66 7.32 -14.68
CA PRO A 342 16.18 6.41 -13.65
C PRO A 342 14.91 6.93 -12.98
N SER A 343 14.01 6.02 -12.62
CA SER A 343 12.69 6.35 -12.06
C SER A 343 12.73 7.07 -10.71
N SER A 344 13.86 6.97 -9.99
CA SER A 344 14.06 7.66 -8.72
C SER A 344 14.01 9.19 -8.86
N VAL A 345 14.36 9.75 -10.02
CA VAL A 345 14.34 11.21 -10.27
C VAL A 345 12.91 11.78 -10.33
N PRO A 346 12.00 11.29 -11.20
CA PRO A 346 10.60 11.72 -11.18
C PRO A 346 9.87 11.33 -9.89
N MET A 347 10.19 10.17 -9.30
CA MET A 347 9.60 9.75 -8.03
C MET A 347 9.98 10.70 -6.89
N TRP A 348 11.26 11.02 -6.72
CA TRP A 348 11.73 11.95 -5.68
C TRP A 348 11.28 13.40 -5.88
N LYS A 349 10.85 13.79 -7.09
CA LYS A 349 10.12 15.05 -7.31
C LYS A 349 8.70 14.96 -6.75
N GLY A 350 7.95 13.91 -7.10
CA GLY A 350 6.59 13.69 -6.59
C GLY A 350 6.54 13.57 -5.06
N VAL A 351 7.44 12.78 -4.46
CA VAL A 351 7.54 12.63 -3.00
C VAL A 351 7.84 13.96 -2.30
N ARG A 352 8.80 14.76 -2.79
CA ARG A 352 9.10 16.06 -2.14
C ARG A 352 7.94 17.05 -2.21
N VAL A 353 7.24 17.15 -3.34
CA VAL A 353 6.04 17.99 -3.47
C VAL A 353 4.96 17.52 -2.49
N SER A 354 4.70 16.21 -2.44
CA SER A 354 3.74 15.63 -1.50
C SER A 354 4.09 15.91 -0.06
N TYR A 355 5.34 15.66 0.36
CA TYR A 355 5.72 15.82 1.77
C TYR A 355 5.82 17.28 2.21
N THR A 356 6.05 18.22 1.29
CA THR A 356 5.89 19.66 1.56
C THR A 356 4.43 20.00 1.87
N ILE A 357 3.48 19.46 1.09
CA ILE A 357 2.04 19.66 1.32
C ILE A 357 1.55 18.92 2.57
N ILE A 358 2.02 17.68 2.81
CA ILE A 358 1.73 16.92 4.04
C ILE A 358 2.24 17.68 5.27
N ALA A 359 3.41 18.32 5.22
CA ALA A 359 3.88 19.18 6.32
C ALA A 359 2.95 20.39 6.54
N ALA A 360 2.56 21.08 5.46
CA ALA A 360 1.63 22.22 5.50
C ALA A 360 0.19 21.84 5.93
N CYS A 361 -0.16 20.56 5.88
CA CYS A 361 -1.40 20.02 6.44
C CYS A 361 -1.23 19.60 7.92
N LEU A 362 -0.29 18.69 8.19
CA LEU A 362 -0.20 17.99 9.49
C LEU A 362 0.39 18.84 10.62
N PHE A 363 1.36 19.72 10.35
CA PHE A 363 1.93 20.56 11.40
C PHE A 363 0.92 21.62 11.87
N PRO A 364 0.25 22.39 10.98
CA PRO A 364 -0.83 23.29 11.39
C PRO A 364 -2.03 22.57 12.01
N LEU A 365 -2.36 21.35 11.57
CA LEU A 365 -3.39 20.53 12.21
C LEU A 365 -3.04 20.18 13.66
N ALA A 366 -1.83 19.66 13.91
CA ALA A 366 -1.37 19.33 15.25
C ALA A 366 -1.30 20.57 16.15
N VAL A 367 -0.65 21.63 15.67
CA VAL A 367 -0.42 22.88 16.42
C VAL A 367 -1.72 23.65 16.64
N GLY A 368 -2.51 23.89 15.59
CA GLY A 368 -3.76 24.64 15.67
C GLY A 368 -4.84 23.90 16.46
N GLY A 369 -4.97 22.58 16.27
CA GLY A 369 -5.87 21.75 17.05
C GLY A 369 -5.51 21.71 18.53
N TYR A 370 -4.23 21.48 18.86
CA TYR A 370 -3.79 21.50 20.26
C TYR A 370 -3.87 22.90 20.88
N TRP A 371 -3.61 23.97 20.12
CA TRP A 371 -3.79 25.35 20.58
C TRP A 371 -5.26 25.68 20.91
N ALA A 372 -6.19 25.29 20.04
CA ALA A 372 -7.60 25.61 20.19
C ALA A 372 -8.25 24.83 21.35
N TYR A 373 -7.94 23.54 21.46
CA TYR A 373 -8.66 22.60 22.34
C TYR A 373 -7.85 22.15 23.56
N GLY A 374 -6.52 22.08 23.47
CA GLY A 374 -5.62 21.65 24.56
C GLY A 374 -6.05 20.33 25.21
N GLN A 375 -6.06 20.26 26.54
CA GLN A 375 -6.53 19.09 27.30
C GLN A 375 -8.03 18.75 27.12
N LEU A 376 -8.83 19.59 26.45
CA LEU A 376 -10.27 19.37 26.25
C LEU A 376 -10.58 18.53 24.99
N ILE A 377 -9.56 18.07 24.27
CA ILE A 377 -9.74 17.09 23.19
C ILE A 377 -10.15 15.75 23.82
N PRO A 378 -11.33 15.20 23.49
CA PRO A 378 -11.85 14.00 24.15
C PRO A 378 -10.98 12.75 23.89
N GLU A 379 -10.96 11.84 24.86
CA GLU A 379 -10.21 10.59 24.76
C GLU A 379 -10.70 9.69 23.60
N MET A 380 -9.80 8.82 23.12
CA MET A 380 -9.83 8.26 21.77
C MET A 380 -10.93 7.21 21.49
N GLU A 381 -11.73 6.82 22.49
CA GLU A 381 -12.56 5.59 22.41
C GLU A 381 -13.74 5.67 21.41
N CYS A 382 -14.11 6.86 20.90
CA CYS A 382 -14.98 6.94 19.73
C CYS A 382 -14.71 8.17 18.85
N PHE A 383 -13.57 8.18 18.15
CA PHE A 383 -13.12 9.34 17.36
C PHE A 383 -14.16 9.92 16.36
N GLN A 384 -15.00 9.06 15.77
CA GLN A 384 -16.08 9.47 14.86
C GLN A 384 -17.21 10.24 15.57
N HIS A 385 -17.44 9.94 16.86
CA HIS A 385 -18.35 10.64 17.74
C HIS A 385 -17.69 11.90 18.32
N SER A 386 -16.39 11.84 18.63
CA SER A 386 -15.58 12.98 19.08
C SER A 386 -15.60 14.16 18.11
N MET A 387 -15.50 13.91 16.80
CA MET A 387 -15.65 14.96 15.77
C MET A 387 -17.04 15.62 15.80
N HIS A 388 -18.10 14.84 16.05
CA HIS A 388 -19.47 15.38 16.19
C HIS A 388 -19.60 16.21 17.48
N SER A 389 -19.08 15.70 18.61
CA SER A 389 -19.12 16.41 19.89
C SER A 389 -18.23 17.66 19.90
N ILE A 390 -17.13 17.71 19.15
CA ILE A 390 -16.34 18.94 18.93
C ILE A 390 -17.17 19.95 18.12
N HIS A 391 -17.86 19.50 17.06
CA HIS A 391 -18.76 20.35 16.29
C HIS A 391 -19.92 20.90 17.16
N GLU A 392 -20.54 20.07 18.01
CA GLU A 392 -21.57 20.48 18.98
C GLU A 392 -21.02 21.41 20.07
N MET A 393 -19.77 21.25 20.52
CA MET A 393 -19.11 22.18 21.47
C MET A 393 -18.83 23.57 20.87
N CYS A 394 -18.78 23.68 19.54
CA CYS A 394 -18.82 24.97 18.84
C CYS A 394 -20.27 25.45 18.66
N HIS A 395 -21.15 24.59 18.15
CA HIS A 395 -22.51 24.97 17.75
C HIS A 395 -23.45 25.29 18.94
N GLY A 396 -23.20 24.73 20.11
CA GLY A 396 -23.90 25.01 21.37
C GLY A 396 -23.53 26.35 22.04
N ARG A 397 -23.01 27.31 21.27
CA ARG A 397 -22.68 28.68 21.71
C ARG A 397 -23.46 29.76 20.95
N CYS A 398 -24.42 29.36 20.10
CA CYS A 398 -25.34 30.23 19.37
C CYS A 398 -26.69 30.31 20.10
#